data_AF-A0A2A2ZX27-F1
#
_entry.id   AF-A0A2A2ZX27-F1
#
_cell.length_a   1.000
_cell.length_b   1.000
_cell.length_c   1.000
_cell.angle_alpha   90.00
_cell.angle_beta   90.00
_cell.angle_gamma   90.00
#
_symmetry.space_group_name_H-M   'P 1'
#
loop_
_entity.id
_entity.type
_entity.pdbx_description
1 polymer ?
#
loop_
_entity_poly.entity_id
_entity_poly.type
_entity_poly.pdbx_seq_one_letter_code
_entity_poly.pdbx_strand_id
1 'polypeptide(L)'
;MVPTKLHRAPDRTRIHWLWKAVLLGGALLLAAACYFWPVLAVGIGAILLLLLCARIPGRDRDRYIPNLYARDTRIYDDQYREFIRRTLAELRRRRIGGHTLLWEASQLPQPGAENSEELLLDLGVWIGWSTRLIFDTCHRTVYGFDTFSGLVEDWRLEDRIVKRGAFSLSEPFAQRFIRDTGVTINDDGVPAALGRDVRFIKGSTYDTLAPFLADRPAAPIRLFHMDLDTYESCLHALETCKDHFVVGSILVFDEYLVTNGEMRAFYDFQKRYELEWQYRAWGLEMIEMNVEMVTSRWKRWLYSIAAIPGYLLLGDGRFLWACFREPFWRFWLNAPAEDIFFILGAAGSRKSVSIEITGLGKLAVPH
;
A
#
# COMPACT_ATOMS: atom_id res chain seq x y z
N MET A 1 71.12 32.14 -6.95
CA MET A 1 70.07 32.50 -7.93
C MET A 1 68.93 31.52 -7.78
N VAL A 2 67.76 31.99 -7.30
CA VAL A 2 66.53 31.19 -7.20
C VAL A 2 65.79 31.29 -8.54
N PRO A 3 65.47 30.20 -9.24
CA PRO A 3 64.69 30.30 -10.48
C PRO A 3 63.22 30.55 -10.14
N THR A 4 62.72 31.68 -10.62
CA THR A 4 61.31 32.08 -10.63
C THR A 4 60.45 31.03 -11.34
N LYS A 5 59.51 30.43 -10.60
CA LYS A 5 58.42 29.63 -11.17
C LYS A 5 57.50 30.54 -11.99
N LEU A 6 57.55 30.44 -13.32
CA LEU A 6 56.52 31.00 -14.18
C LEU A 6 55.20 30.26 -13.91
N HIS A 7 54.23 30.96 -13.32
CA HIS A 7 52.85 30.51 -13.31
C HIS A 7 52.32 30.49 -14.76
N ARG A 8 52.19 29.28 -15.34
CA ARG A 8 51.41 29.09 -16.58
C ARG A 8 49.98 29.53 -16.30
N ALA A 9 49.53 30.59 -16.98
CA ALA A 9 48.12 30.96 -16.99
C ALA A 9 47.31 29.74 -17.49
N PRO A 10 46.25 29.32 -16.77
CA PRO A 10 45.47 28.16 -17.16
C PRO A 10 44.88 28.41 -18.56
N ASP A 11 45.15 27.49 -19.48
CA ASP A 11 44.71 27.54 -20.87
C ASP A 11 43.18 27.40 -20.94
N ARG A 12 42.49 28.54 -20.80
CA ARG A 12 41.02 28.65 -20.80
C ARG A 12 40.38 28.19 -22.11
N THR A 13 41.17 28.03 -23.18
CA THR A 13 40.66 27.65 -24.49
C THR A 13 40.26 26.17 -24.57
N ARG A 14 40.96 25.29 -23.85
CA ARG A 14 40.66 23.84 -23.84
C ARG A 14 39.31 23.51 -23.23
N ILE A 15 38.94 24.20 -22.15
CA ILE A 15 37.63 24.03 -21.49
C ILE A 15 36.51 24.46 -22.45
N HIS A 16 36.70 25.56 -23.17
CA HIS A 16 35.72 26.04 -24.14
C HIS A 16 35.56 25.11 -25.35
N TRP A 17 36.64 24.50 -25.84
CA TRP A 17 36.59 23.46 -26.86
C TRP A 17 35.88 22.19 -26.38
N LEU A 18 36.13 21.77 -25.13
CA LEU A 18 35.44 20.63 -24.51
C LEU A 18 33.93 20.90 -24.42
N TRP A 19 33.54 22.11 -23.99
CA TRP A 19 32.13 22.53 -23.96
C TRP A 19 31.49 22.53 -25.34
N LYS A 20 32.17 23.03 -26.38
CA LYS A 20 31.67 22.97 -27.76
C LYS A 20 31.50 21.54 -28.26
N ALA A 21 32.45 20.65 -27.95
CA ALA A 21 32.36 19.24 -28.32
C ALA A 21 31.19 18.54 -27.62
N VAL A 22 30.94 18.84 -26.33
CA VAL A 22 29.79 18.32 -25.58
C VAL A 22 28.48 18.85 -26.16
N LEU A 23 28.38 20.15 -26.47
CA LEU A 23 27.19 20.74 -27.08
C LEU A 23 26.91 20.16 -28.47
N LEU A 24 27.95 20.01 -29.30
CA LEU A 24 27.82 19.41 -30.64
C LEU A 24 27.42 17.93 -30.55
N GLY A 25 28.02 17.17 -29.63
CA GLY A 25 27.65 15.78 -29.36
C GLY A 25 26.21 15.65 -28.86
N GLY A 26 25.78 16.54 -27.96
CA GLY A 26 24.39 16.61 -27.50
C GLY A 26 23.41 16.95 -28.62
N ALA A 27 23.75 17.90 -29.49
CA ALA A 27 22.93 18.27 -30.64
C ALA A 27 22.81 17.12 -31.67
N LEU A 28 23.90 16.39 -31.92
CA LEU A 28 23.90 15.23 -32.81
C LEU A 28 23.09 14.06 -32.23
N LEU A 29 23.20 13.81 -30.91
CA LEU A 29 22.38 12.81 -30.22
C LEU A 29 20.89 13.17 -30.27
N LEU A 30 20.55 14.44 -30.05
CA LEU A 30 19.17 14.92 -30.16
C LEU A 30 18.64 14.79 -31.59
N ALA A 31 19.44 15.17 -32.60
CA ALA A 31 19.07 15.04 -34.00
C ALA A 31 18.87 13.57 -34.40
N ALA A 32 19.74 12.66 -33.95
CA ALA A 32 19.58 11.23 -34.16
C ALA A 32 18.31 10.70 -33.47
N ALA A 33 18.05 11.09 -32.22
CA ALA A 33 16.83 10.71 -31.51
C ALA A 33 15.57 11.18 -32.26
N CYS A 34 15.55 12.44 -32.74
CA CYS A 34 14.45 12.96 -33.54
C CYS A 34 14.30 12.27 -34.91
N TYR A 35 15.40 11.87 -35.54
CA TYR A 35 15.37 11.16 -36.83
C TYR A 35 14.83 9.74 -36.72
N PHE A 36 15.18 9.02 -35.65
CA PHE A 36 14.68 7.67 -35.39
C PHE A 36 13.32 7.64 -34.71
N TRP A 37 12.86 8.77 -34.15
CA TRP A 37 11.57 8.88 -33.47
C TRP A 37 10.37 8.46 -34.34
N PRO A 38 10.24 8.88 -35.62
CA PRO A 38 9.15 8.42 -36.48
C PRO A 38 9.15 6.91 -36.71
N VAL A 39 10.34 6.30 -36.91
CA VAL A 39 10.46 4.85 -37.11
C VAL A 39 10.08 4.10 -35.84
N LEU A 40 10.54 4.58 -34.68
CA LEU A 40 10.15 4.04 -33.38
C LEU A 40 8.64 4.18 -33.14
N ALA A 41 8.05 5.34 -33.47
CA ALA A 41 6.62 5.58 -33.32
C ALA A 41 5.78 4.68 -34.23
N VAL A 42 6.20 4.44 -35.48
CA VAL A 42 5.56 3.47 -36.39
C VAL A 42 5.68 2.05 -35.83
N GLY A 43 6.84 1.67 -35.30
CA GLY A 43 7.04 0.37 -34.65
C GLY A 43 6.12 0.18 -33.43
N ILE A 44 6.05 1.17 -32.55
CA ILE A 44 5.13 1.17 -31.40
C ILE A 44 3.68 1.12 -31.87
N GLY A 45 3.31 1.91 -32.88
CA GLY A 45 1.96 1.92 -33.45
C GLY A 45 1.55 0.57 -34.05
N ALA A 46 2.46 -0.10 -34.76
CA ALA A 46 2.23 -1.44 -35.30
C ALA A 46 2.07 -2.48 -34.18
N ILE A 47 2.87 -2.41 -33.11
CA ILE A 47 2.74 -3.28 -31.93
C ILE A 47 1.39 -3.03 -31.24
N LEU A 48 1.01 -1.77 -31.01
CA LEU A 48 -0.28 -1.43 -30.39
C LEU A 48 -1.46 -1.91 -31.24
N LEU A 49 -1.38 -1.77 -32.57
CA LEU A 49 -2.39 -2.26 -33.49
C LEU A 49 -2.48 -3.80 -33.43
N LEU A 50 -1.34 -4.50 -33.44
CA LEU A 50 -1.31 -5.95 -33.28
C LEU A 50 -1.90 -6.40 -31.96
N LEU A 51 -1.61 -5.72 -30.84
CA LEU A 51 -2.20 -6.01 -29.53
C LEU A 51 -3.72 -5.76 -29.51
N LEU A 52 -4.18 -4.70 -30.19
CA LEU A 52 -5.61 -4.41 -30.33
C LEU A 52 -6.32 -5.50 -31.15
N CYS A 53 -5.73 -5.91 -32.27
CA CYS A 53 -6.25 -6.96 -33.14
C CYS A 53 -6.16 -8.36 -32.53
N ALA A 54 -5.15 -8.62 -31.70
CA ALA A 54 -4.96 -9.88 -30.99
C ALA A 54 -5.92 -10.05 -29.79
N ARG A 55 -6.72 -9.02 -29.44
CA ARG A 55 -7.77 -9.18 -28.45
C ARG A 55 -8.81 -10.18 -28.93
N ILE A 56 -9.00 -11.23 -28.16
CA ILE A 56 -10.04 -12.24 -28.41
C ILE A 56 -11.31 -11.77 -27.68
N PRO A 57 -12.39 -11.37 -28.39
CA PRO A 57 -13.62 -10.95 -27.74
C PRO A 57 -14.28 -12.14 -27.03
N GLY A 58 -14.56 -12.00 -25.72
CA GLY A 58 -15.44 -12.91 -24.98
C GLY A 58 -14.78 -14.11 -24.28
N ARG A 59 -13.46 -14.32 -24.42
CA ARG A 59 -12.74 -15.35 -23.67
C ARG A 59 -12.12 -14.72 -22.42
N ASP A 60 -12.47 -15.23 -21.23
CA ASP A 60 -11.69 -15.05 -19.99
C ASP A 60 -11.66 -13.62 -19.37
N ARG A 61 -12.69 -12.80 -19.64
CA ARG A 61 -12.75 -11.38 -19.22
C ARG A 61 -12.72 -11.14 -17.71
N ASP A 62 -13.29 -12.01 -16.89
CA ASP A 62 -13.46 -11.78 -15.44
C ASP A 62 -12.45 -12.56 -14.57
N ARG A 63 -11.27 -12.88 -15.12
CA ARG A 63 -10.32 -13.80 -14.46
C ARG A 63 -9.19 -13.14 -13.70
N TYR A 64 -9.00 -11.84 -13.85
CA TYR A 64 -7.77 -11.17 -13.44
C TYR A 64 -8.04 -9.99 -12.53
N ILE A 65 -7.11 -9.78 -11.60
CA ILE A 65 -7.18 -8.71 -10.62
C ILE A 65 -6.21 -7.63 -11.05
N PRO A 66 -6.71 -6.43 -11.37
CA PRO A 66 -5.91 -5.40 -11.98
C PRO A 66 -4.61 -5.03 -11.24
N ASN A 67 -4.61 -4.95 -9.91
CA ASN A 67 -3.41 -4.53 -9.18
C ASN A 67 -2.41 -5.65 -8.83
N LEU A 68 -2.73 -6.92 -9.14
CA LEU A 68 -1.85 -8.06 -8.81
C LEU A 68 -1.39 -8.87 -10.02
N TYR A 69 -1.91 -8.59 -11.22
CA TYR A 69 -1.38 -9.07 -12.51
C TYR A 69 -1.12 -10.57 -12.71
N ALA A 70 -1.43 -11.51 -11.80
CA ALA A 70 -1.19 -12.92 -12.14
C ALA A 70 -2.11 -13.99 -11.58
N ARG A 71 -3.01 -13.70 -10.64
CA ARG A 71 -3.85 -14.80 -10.14
C ARG A 71 -5.12 -14.99 -10.96
N ASP A 72 -5.16 -16.11 -11.66
CA ASP A 72 -6.38 -16.63 -12.27
C ASP A 72 -7.39 -16.92 -11.15
N THR A 73 -8.46 -16.14 -11.09
CA THR A 73 -9.45 -16.25 -10.00
C THR A 73 -10.20 -17.59 -10.02
N ARG A 74 -10.08 -18.42 -11.08
CA ARG A 74 -10.66 -19.78 -11.13
C ARG A 74 -10.15 -20.74 -10.06
N ILE A 75 -9.05 -20.42 -9.39
CA ILE A 75 -8.61 -21.20 -8.22
C ILE A 75 -9.58 -21.10 -7.05
N TYR A 76 -10.42 -20.05 -7.04
CA TYR A 76 -11.40 -19.78 -6.00
C TYR A 76 -12.77 -20.29 -6.42
N ASP A 77 -13.63 -20.51 -5.44
CA ASP A 77 -15.03 -20.86 -5.65
C ASP A 77 -15.80 -19.72 -6.35
N ASP A 78 -16.89 -20.07 -7.04
CA ASP A 78 -17.65 -19.11 -7.86
C ASP A 78 -18.24 -17.96 -7.04
N GLN A 79 -18.58 -18.19 -5.76
CA GLN A 79 -19.11 -17.13 -4.91
C GLN A 79 -18.04 -16.09 -4.58
N TYR A 80 -16.82 -16.52 -4.22
CA TYR A 80 -15.73 -15.59 -3.97
C TYR A 80 -15.24 -14.90 -5.26
N ARG A 81 -15.27 -15.58 -6.41
CA ARG A 81 -14.96 -14.96 -7.71
C ARG A 81 -15.93 -13.84 -8.04
N GLU A 82 -17.23 -14.06 -7.82
CA GLU A 82 -18.25 -13.04 -8.02
C GLU A 82 -18.07 -11.86 -7.04
N PHE A 83 -17.67 -12.14 -5.80
CA PHE A 83 -17.32 -11.12 -4.82
C PHE A 83 -16.19 -10.22 -5.34
N ILE A 84 -15.06 -10.80 -5.74
CA ILE A 84 -13.91 -10.07 -6.32
C ILE A 84 -14.35 -9.20 -7.50
N ARG A 85 -15.16 -9.75 -8.41
CA ARG A 85 -15.65 -9.03 -9.59
C ARG A 85 -16.48 -7.80 -9.21
N ARG A 86 -17.38 -7.92 -8.24
CA ARG A 86 -18.19 -6.81 -7.72
C ARG A 86 -17.33 -5.76 -7.02
N THR A 87 -16.42 -6.21 -6.16
CA THR A 87 -15.44 -5.35 -5.48
C THR A 87 -14.73 -4.44 -6.49
N LEU A 88 -14.12 -5.01 -7.53
CA LEU A 88 -13.39 -4.24 -8.53
C LEU A 88 -14.27 -3.22 -9.27
N ALA A 89 -15.52 -3.58 -9.57
CA ALA A 89 -16.48 -2.68 -10.21
C ALA A 89 -16.85 -1.48 -9.30
N GLU A 90 -17.00 -1.71 -8.00
CA GLU A 90 -17.35 -0.68 -7.02
C GLU A 90 -16.18 0.24 -6.68
N LEU A 91 -14.98 -0.32 -6.42
CA LEU A 91 -13.80 0.45 -6.05
C LEU A 91 -13.41 1.50 -7.11
N ARG A 92 -13.63 1.19 -8.40
CA ARG A 92 -13.47 2.14 -9.52
C ARG A 92 -14.17 3.48 -9.30
N ARG A 93 -15.33 3.47 -8.64
CA ARG A 93 -16.17 4.64 -8.41
C ARG A 93 -15.85 5.35 -7.08
N ARG A 94 -15.02 4.73 -6.25
CA ARG A 94 -14.68 5.18 -4.89
C ARG A 94 -13.22 5.63 -4.77
N ARG A 95 -12.55 5.88 -5.89
CA ARG A 95 -11.16 6.30 -5.91
C ARG A 95 -10.98 7.67 -5.24
N ILE A 96 -10.03 7.75 -4.33
CA ILE A 96 -9.55 9.00 -3.72
C ILE A 96 -8.12 9.34 -4.17
N GLY A 97 -7.71 10.59 -3.97
CA GLY A 97 -6.38 11.08 -4.33
C GLY A 97 -5.28 10.69 -3.35
N GLY A 98 -5.62 10.60 -2.05
CA GLY A 98 -4.68 10.37 -0.96
C GLY A 98 -4.76 8.97 -0.36
N HIS A 99 -4.30 8.87 0.89
CA HIS A 99 -4.32 7.63 1.67
C HIS A 99 -5.68 7.36 2.29
N THR A 100 -6.16 6.13 2.17
CA THR A 100 -7.49 5.73 2.66
C THR A 100 -7.64 5.90 4.16
N LEU A 101 -6.63 5.48 4.94
CA LEU A 101 -6.65 5.58 6.39
C LEU A 101 -6.80 7.03 6.89
N LEU A 102 -5.97 7.94 6.38
CA LEU A 102 -6.02 9.35 6.79
C LEU A 102 -7.28 10.04 6.26
N TRP A 103 -7.76 9.63 5.08
CA TRP A 103 -9.05 10.10 4.58
C TRP A 103 -10.16 9.74 5.55
N GLU A 104 -10.31 8.48 5.97
CA GLU A 104 -11.34 8.08 6.93
C GLU A 104 -11.14 8.73 8.32
N ALA A 105 -9.90 8.78 8.82
CA ALA A 105 -9.60 9.45 10.08
C ALA A 105 -10.03 10.93 10.05
N SER A 106 -9.87 11.62 8.92
CA SER A 106 -10.30 13.02 8.75
C SER A 106 -11.83 13.21 8.73
N GLN A 107 -12.58 12.15 8.45
CA GLN A 107 -14.05 12.18 8.43
C GLN A 107 -14.66 11.88 9.81
N LEU A 108 -13.85 11.48 10.80
CA LEU A 108 -14.35 11.21 12.14
C LEU A 108 -14.81 12.50 12.82
N PRO A 109 -15.88 12.45 13.65
CA PRO A 109 -16.28 13.58 14.47
C PRO A 109 -15.14 14.02 15.39
N GLN A 110 -15.13 15.32 15.71
CA GLN A 110 -14.20 15.86 16.68
C GLN A 110 -14.35 15.16 18.05
N PRO A 111 -13.29 15.09 18.87
CA PRO A 111 -13.36 14.48 20.19
C PRO A 111 -14.45 15.15 21.06
N GLY A 112 -15.30 14.34 21.67
CA GLY A 112 -16.45 14.78 22.46
C GLY A 112 -16.85 13.73 23.49
N ALA A 113 -17.73 14.10 24.43
CA ALA A 113 -18.19 13.18 25.48
C ALA A 113 -18.96 11.99 24.90
N GLU A 114 -19.65 12.16 23.76
CA GLU A 114 -20.37 11.07 23.10
C GLU A 114 -19.46 10.01 22.46
N ASN A 115 -18.18 10.32 22.21
CA ASN A 115 -17.26 9.45 21.49
C ASN A 115 -15.96 9.13 22.27
N SER A 116 -15.92 9.48 23.56
CA SER A 116 -14.75 9.26 24.42
C SER A 116 -14.39 7.79 24.60
N GLU A 117 -15.39 6.91 24.54
CA GLU A 117 -15.23 5.47 24.72
C GLU A 117 -15.03 4.71 23.40
N GLU A 118 -15.17 5.35 22.22
CA GLU A 118 -14.96 4.61 20.98
C GLU A 118 -13.46 4.38 20.71
N LEU A 119 -13.15 3.19 20.19
CA LEU A 119 -11.80 2.73 19.94
C LEU A 119 -11.39 3.00 18.50
N LEU A 120 -10.17 3.52 18.34
CA LEU A 120 -9.45 3.58 17.07
C LEU A 120 -8.30 2.59 17.15
N LEU A 121 -8.40 1.49 16.42
CA LEU A 121 -7.43 0.40 16.42
C LEU A 121 -6.59 0.44 15.15
N ASP A 122 -5.28 0.29 15.30
CA ASP A 122 -4.31 0.20 14.21
C ASP A 122 -3.51 -1.10 14.36
N LEU A 123 -3.75 -2.08 13.49
CA LEU A 123 -3.21 -3.44 13.62
C LEU A 123 -2.13 -3.69 12.58
N GLY A 124 -0.89 -3.89 13.04
CA GLY A 124 0.29 -3.88 12.19
C GLY A 124 0.73 -2.44 11.95
N VAL A 125 1.70 -1.96 12.74
CA VAL A 125 2.06 -0.53 12.77
C VAL A 125 3.51 -0.27 12.38
N TRP A 126 4.36 -1.31 12.42
CA TRP A 126 5.79 -1.24 12.16
C TRP A 126 6.47 -0.18 13.04
N ILE A 127 6.95 0.94 12.46
CA ILE A 127 7.59 2.04 13.20
C ILE A 127 6.57 3.01 13.83
N GLY A 128 5.27 2.77 13.64
CA GLY A 128 4.15 3.44 14.30
C GLY A 128 3.70 4.76 13.68
N TRP A 129 4.11 5.09 12.45
CA TRP A 129 3.69 6.35 11.82
C TRP A 129 2.21 6.35 11.43
N SER A 130 1.66 5.22 11.02
CA SER A 130 0.23 5.02 10.83
C SER A 130 -0.57 5.53 12.04
N THR A 131 -0.26 4.99 13.22
CA THR A 131 -0.92 5.29 14.49
C THR A 131 -0.82 6.76 14.85
N ARG A 132 0.37 7.34 14.67
CA ARG A 132 0.64 8.76 14.95
C ARG A 132 -0.09 9.68 13.98
N LEU A 133 -0.18 9.33 12.71
CA LEU A 133 -0.83 10.14 11.69
C LEU A 133 -2.36 10.07 11.80
N ILE A 134 -2.93 8.94 12.23
CA ILE A 134 -4.35 8.87 12.63
C ILE A 134 -4.62 9.89 13.74
N PHE A 135 -3.81 9.90 14.81
CA PHE A 135 -3.95 10.86 15.90
C PHE A 135 -3.80 12.31 15.42
N ASP A 136 -2.79 12.61 14.60
CA ASP A 136 -2.55 13.96 14.07
C ASP A 136 -3.74 14.46 13.22
N THR A 137 -4.51 13.54 12.66
CA THR A 137 -5.66 13.84 11.79
C THR A 137 -6.96 14.04 12.57
N CYS A 138 -7.24 13.19 13.56
CA CYS A 138 -8.54 13.18 14.26
C CYS A 138 -8.48 13.62 15.73
N HIS A 139 -7.28 13.74 16.31
CA HIS A 139 -7.04 14.10 17.71
C HIS A 139 -7.72 13.19 18.75
N ARG A 140 -8.01 11.94 18.37
CA ARG A 140 -8.57 10.90 19.26
C ARG A 140 -7.49 9.89 19.62
N THR A 141 -7.57 9.29 20.81
CA THR A 141 -6.62 8.27 21.25
C THR A 141 -6.59 7.10 20.27
N VAL A 142 -5.39 6.68 19.85
CA VAL A 142 -5.20 5.56 18.90
C VAL A 142 -4.39 4.45 19.55
N TYR A 143 -4.84 3.21 19.36
CA TYR A 143 -4.20 2.01 19.91
C TYR A 143 -3.55 1.21 18.79
N GLY A 144 -2.21 1.21 18.75
CA GLY A 144 -1.41 0.50 17.76
C GLY A 144 -0.94 -0.86 18.28
N PHE A 145 -1.22 -1.95 17.56
CA PHE A 145 -0.86 -3.32 17.94
C PHE A 145 0.20 -3.87 16.98
N ASP A 146 1.31 -4.34 17.52
CA ASP A 146 2.38 -4.95 16.72
C ASP A 146 3.29 -5.82 17.58
N THR A 147 3.90 -6.83 16.96
CA THR A 147 4.93 -7.62 17.64
C THR A 147 6.23 -6.83 17.82
N PHE A 148 6.47 -5.84 16.93
CA PHE A 148 7.74 -5.14 16.69
C PHE A 148 8.91 -6.06 16.32
N SER A 149 8.61 -7.35 16.12
CA SER A 149 9.53 -8.43 15.73
C SER A 149 9.21 -9.00 14.35
N GLY A 150 8.29 -8.34 13.63
CA GLY A 150 7.89 -8.70 12.28
C GLY A 150 6.72 -9.68 12.22
N LEU A 151 6.52 -10.26 11.04
CA LEU A 151 5.40 -11.17 10.77
C LEU A 151 5.38 -12.37 11.71
N VAL A 152 4.18 -12.72 12.19
CA VAL A 152 3.95 -13.90 13.03
C VAL A 152 3.94 -15.21 12.25
N GLU A 153 3.75 -15.14 10.93
CA GLU A 153 3.67 -16.29 10.03
C GLU A 153 4.19 -15.95 8.62
N ASP A 154 4.33 -16.95 7.75
CA ASP A 154 4.80 -16.76 6.38
C ASP A 154 3.69 -16.13 5.52
N TRP A 155 3.92 -14.91 5.03
CA TRP A 155 2.98 -14.24 4.14
C TRP A 155 3.15 -14.68 2.68
N ARG A 156 2.09 -15.28 2.12
CA ARG A 156 2.06 -15.81 0.76
C ARG A 156 1.52 -14.78 -0.22
N LEU A 157 2.42 -13.97 -0.76
CA LEU A 157 2.19 -13.05 -1.87
C LEU A 157 2.32 -13.77 -3.21
N GLU A 158 1.25 -14.43 -3.63
CA GLU A 158 1.20 -15.18 -4.88
C GLU A 158 2.35 -16.22 -5.03
N ASP A 159 3.38 -15.90 -5.83
CA ASP A 159 4.55 -16.75 -6.08
C ASP A 159 5.71 -16.50 -5.10
N ARG A 160 5.58 -15.50 -4.22
CA ARG A 160 6.57 -15.12 -3.22
C ARG A 160 6.09 -15.48 -1.83
N ILE A 161 7.03 -15.90 -1.01
CA ILE A 161 6.80 -16.07 0.43
C ILE A 161 7.68 -15.04 1.14
N VAL A 162 7.02 -14.07 1.78
CA VAL A 162 7.68 -13.20 2.76
C VAL A 162 7.71 -13.98 4.07
N LYS A 163 8.91 -14.16 4.60
CA LYS A 163 9.14 -15.07 5.72
C LYS A 163 8.70 -14.45 7.04
N ARG A 164 8.27 -15.32 7.96
CA ARG A 164 8.10 -14.98 9.38
C ARG A 164 9.29 -14.15 9.89
N GLY A 165 8.99 -13.11 10.67
CA GLY A 165 9.98 -12.18 11.21
C GLY A 165 10.42 -11.07 10.25
N ALA A 166 9.99 -11.11 8.98
CA ALA A 166 10.15 -9.96 8.08
C ALA A 166 9.44 -8.73 8.66
N PHE A 167 9.97 -7.54 8.35
CA PHE A 167 9.49 -6.25 8.89
C PHE A 167 9.77 -6.06 10.39
N SER A 168 10.66 -6.86 10.98
CA SER A 168 11.11 -6.63 12.35
C SER A 168 11.79 -5.26 12.48
N LEU A 169 11.57 -4.59 13.62
CA LEU A 169 12.28 -3.35 13.92
C LEU A 169 13.79 -3.55 14.00
N SER A 170 14.27 -4.75 14.28
CA SER A 170 15.71 -5.06 14.31
C SER A 170 16.36 -5.11 12.92
N GLU A 171 15.58 -5.12 11.84
CA GLU A 171 16.14 -5.17 10.49
C GLU A 171 16.91 -3.89 10.13
N PRO A 172 17.99 -3.99 9.34
CA PRO A 172 18.78 -2.82 8.94
C PRO A 172 17.96 -1.74 8.23
N PHE A 173 16.95 -2.15 7.45
CA PHE A 173 16.06 -1.23 6.76
C PHE A 173 15.15 -0.48 7.73
N ALA A 174 14.54 -1.19 8.69
CA ALA A 174 13.71 -0.58 9.74
C ALA A 174 14.52 0.39 10.61
N GLN A 175 15.71 -0.01 11.07
CA GLN A 175 16.62 0.85 11.84
C GLN A 175 16.99 2.14 11.10
N ARG A 176 17.16 2.05 9.77
CA ARG A 176 17.42 3.22 8.94
C ARG A 176 16.21 4.16 8.87
N PHE A 177 15.00 3.64 8.72
CA PHE A 177 13.77 4.42 8.70
C PHE A 177 13.46 5.05 10.05
N ILE A 178 13.63 4.32 11.15
CA ILE A 178 13.50 4.84 12.52
C ILE A 178 14.36 6.10 12.68
N ARG A 179 15.65 6.00 12.35
CA ARG A 179 16.59 7.12 12.42
C ARG A 179 16.19 8.28 11.49
N ASP A 180 15.82 7.98 10.25
CA ASP A 180 15.57 9.02 9.25
C ASP A 180 14.23 9.74 9.45
N THR A 181 13.26 9.10 10.11
CA THR A 181 11.96 9.68 10.48
C THR A 181 11.93 10.31 11.87
N GLY A 182 12.97 10.10 12.68
CA GLY A 182 13.05 10.68 14.03
C GLY A 182 12.23 9.92 15.08
N VAL A 183 11.81 8.69 14.76
CA VAL A 183 11.23 7.78 15.75
C VAL A 183 12.32 7.35 16.73
N THR A 184 11.98 7.35 18.02
CA THR A 184 12.81 6.74 19.07
C THR A 184 12.14 5.46 19.54
N ILE A 185 12.94 4.47 19.92
CA ILE A 185 12.46 3.22 20.51
C ILE A 185 12.74 3.27 22.01
N ASN A 186 11.74 2.97 22.83
CA ASN A 186 11.85 2.94 24.28
C ASN A 186 12.58 1.67 24.75
N ASP A 187 12.95 1.60 26.03
CA ASP A 187 13.66 0.45 26.62
C ASP A 187 12.92 -0.89 26.42
N ASP A 188 11.58 -0.85 26.34
CA ASP A 188 10.74 -2.03 26.10
C ASP A 188 10.72 -2.48 24.63
N GLY A 189 11.46 -1.81 23.73
CA GLY A 189 11.51 -2.13 22.30
C GLY A 189 10.28 -1.65 21.52
N VAL A 190 9.58 -0.65 22.03
CA VAL A 190 8.35 -0.09 21.46
C VAL A 190 8.60 1.32 20.93
N PRO A 191 8.07 1.71 19.75
CA PRO A 191 8.17 3.07 19.26
C PRO A 191 7.57 4.10 20.21
N ALA A 192 8.24 5.24 20.40
CA ALA A 192 7.77 6.31 21.27
C ALA A 192 6.54 7.02 20.67
N ALA A 193 5.64 7.51 21.51
CA ALA A 193 4.44 8.24 21.09
C ALA A 193 4.75 9.61 20.45
N LEU A 194 5.94 10.17 20.69
CA LEU A 194 6.38 11.48 20.19
C LEU A 194 5.39 12.62 20.52
N GLY A 195 4.87 12.63 21.75
CA GLY A 195 3.98 13.69 22.26
C GLY A 195 2.51 13.56 21.84
N ARG A 196 2.13 12.45 21.19
CA ARG A 196 0.75 12.16 20.77
C ARG A 196 0.06 11.25 21.77
N ASP A 197 -1.26 11.32 21.87
CA ASP A 197 -2.03 10.34 22.65
C ASP A 197 -2.23 9.06 21.85
N VAL A 198 -1.13 8.32 21.68
CA VAL A 198 -1.11 7.01 21.05
C VAL A 198 -0.55 6.00 22.03
N ARG A 199 -1.12 4.80 22.02
CA ARG A 199 -0.69 3.69 22.88
C ARG A 199 -0.28 2.53 21.99
N PHE A 200 0.96 2.11 22.11
CA PHE A 200 1.47 0.95 21.40
C PHE A 200 1.41 -0.28 22.31
N ILE A 201 0.73 -1.32 21.85
CA ILE A 201 0.58 -2.60 22.53
C ILE A 201 1.53 -3.58 21.85
N LYS A 202 2.58 -3.96 22.58
CA LYS A 202 3.57 -4.92 22.10
C LYS A 202 3.07 -6.35 22.28
N GLY A 203 3.05 -7.09 21.18
CA GLY A 203 2.73 -8.51 21.16
C GLY A 203 1.96 -8.90 19.91
N SER A 204 1.77 -10.21 19.74
CA SER A 204 0.93 -10.74 18.68
C SER A 204 -0.53 -10.34 18.90
N THR A 205 -1.29 -10.06 17.84
CA THR A 205 -2.74 -9.79 17.94
C THR A 205 -3.50 -10.98 18.53
N TYR A 206 -2.97 -12.20 18.36
CA TYR A 206 -3.44 -13.42 19.00
C TYR A 206 -3.46 -13.34 20.54
N ASP A 207 -2.47 -12.67 21.12
CA ASP A 207 -2.29 -12.62 22.58
C ASP A 207 -2.79 -11.30 23.19
N THR A 208 -2.91 -10.24 22.38
CA THR A 208 -3.07 -8.86 22.87
C THR A 208 -4.46 -8.28 22.66
N LEU A 209 -5.19 -8.64 21.58
CA LEU A 209 -6.49 -8.06 21.29
C LEU A 209 -7.55 -8.47 22.33
N ALA A 210 -7.65 -9.77 22.63
CA ALA A 210 -8.69 -10.26 23.53
C ALA A 210 -8.56 -9.67 24.96
N PRO A 211 -7.37 -9.65 25.60
CA PRO A 211 -7.22 -8.96 26.89
C PRO A 211 -7.52 -7.46 26.81
N PHE A 212 -7.07 -6.79 25.75
CA PHE A 212 -7.29 -5.35 25.58
C PHE A 212 -8.78 -4.98 25.52
N LEU A 213 -9.57 -5.79 24.80
CA LEU A 213 -11.01 -5.62 24.66
C LEU A 213 -11.78 -6.05 25.91
N ALA A 214 -11.32 -7.08 26.63
CA ALA A 214 -11.92 -7.52 27.89
C ALA A 214 -11.90 -6.42 28.97
N ASP A 215 -10.88 -5.56 28.97
CA ASP A 215 -10.81 -4.38 29.84
C ASP A 215 -11.80 -3.28 29.43
N ARG A 216 -12.44 -3.38 28.26
CA ARG A 216 -13.29 -2.36 27.62
C ARG A 216 -14.55 -2.96 26.99
N PRO A 217 -15.34 -3.76 27.72
CA PRO A 217 -16.36 -4.63 27.14
C PRO A 217 -17.48 -3.90 26.37
N ALA A 218 -17.74 -2.62 26.70
CA ALA A 218 -18.79 -1.82 26.06
C ALA A 218 -18.24 -0.80 25.04
N ALA A 219 -16.93 -0.73 24.85
CA ALA A 219 -16.29 0.28 24.00
C ALA A 219 -16.46 -0.08 22.51
N PRO A 220 -17.17 0.71 21.70
CA PRO A 220 -17.37 0.39 20.29
C PRO A 220 -16.10 0.69 19.49
N ILE A 221 -15.79 -0.10 18.47
CA ILE A 221 -14.69 0.20 17.54
C ILE A 221 -15.22 1.11 16.44
N ARG A 222 -14.75 2.36 16.41
CA ARG A 222 -15.15 3.34 15.39
C ARG A 222 -14.31 3.24 14.13
N LEU A 223 -12.99 3.06 14.29
CA LEU A 223 -12.04 2.88 13.21
C LEU A 223 -11.21 1.62 13.50
N PHE A 224 -11.16 0.74 12.52
CA PHE A 224 -10.40 -0.50 12.57
C PHE A 224 -9.47 -0.54 11.35
N HIS A 225 -8.19 -0.29 11.55
CA HIS A 225 -7.19 -0.38 10.50
C HIS A 225 -6.50 -1.75 10.55
N MET A 226 -6.54 -2.48 9.43
CA MET A 226 -6.02 -3.82 9.23
C MET A 226 -4.83 -3.78 8.27
N ASP A 227 -3.64 -4.08 8.81
CA ASP A 227 -2.37 -4.22 8.07
C ASP A 227 -1.59 -5.42 8.64
N LEU A 228 -2.26 -6.58 8.69
CA LEU A 228 -1.71 -7.82 9.24
C LEU A 228 -1.24 -8.81 8.17
N ASP A 229 -1.39 -8.45 6.89
CA ASP A 229 -0.96 -9.17 5.68
C ASP A 229 -1.59 -10.55 5.41
N THR A 230 -1.65 -11.41 6.43
CA THR A 230 -2.04 -12.83 6.32
C THR A 230 -3.51 -13.04 6.59
N TYR A 231 -4.11 -14.02 5.93
CA TYR A 231 -5.52 -14.36 6.10
C TYR A 231 -5.83 -14.74 7.54
N GLU A 232 -4.99 -15.57 8.16
CA GLU A 232 -5.16 -16.11 9.50
C GLU A 232 -5.15 -14.98 10.55
N SER A 233 -4.15 -14.10 10.50
CA SER A 233 -4.05 -12.96 11.42
C SER A 233 -5.19 -11.96 11.21
N CYS A 234 -5.58 -11.69 9.97
CA CYS A 234 -6.72 -10.82 9.66
C CYS A 234 -8.04 -11.39 10.17
N LEU A 235 -8.31 -12.67 9.91
CA LEU A 235 -9.54 -13.32 10.36
C LEU A 235 -9.60 -13.39 11.88
N HIS A 236 -8.49 -13.72 12.54
CA HIS A 236 -8.39 -13.70 14.01
C HIS A 236 -8.75 -12.33 14.58
N ALA A 237 -8.19 -11.25 14.01
CA ALA A 237 -8.47 -9.89 14.46
C ALA A 237 -9.95 -9.51 14.28
N LEU A 238 -10.56 -9.82 13.12
CA LEU A 238 -11.99 -9.59 12.88
C LEU A 238 -12.88 -10.37 13.85
N GLU A 239 -12.60 -11.65 14.05
CA GLU A 239 -13.37 -12.52 14.95
C GLU A 239 -13.24 -12.09 16.42
N THR A 240 -12.05 -11.64 16.84
CA THR A 240 -11.81 -11.15 18.20
C THR A 240 -12.51 -9.81 18.47
N CYS A 241 -12.61 -8.95 17.45
CA CYS A 241 -13.21 -7.62 17.57
C CYS A 241 -14.72 -7.58 17.32
N LYS A 242 -15.33 -8.71 16.92
CA LYS A 242 -16.69 -8.74 16.36
C LYS A 242 -17.77 -8.11 17.24
N ASP A 243 -17.68 -8.31 18.55
CA ASP A 243 -18.69 -7.84 19.52
C ASP A 243 -18.57 -6.34 19.81
N HIS A 244 -17.51 -5.70 19.32
CA HIS A 244 -17.28 -4.25 19.44
C HIS A 244 -17.60 -3.50 18.14
N PHE A 245 -17.92 -4.20 17.04
CA PHE A 245 -18.36 -3.54 15.81
C PHE A 245 -19.80 -3.06 15.94
N VAL A 246 -20.05 -1.84 15.48
CA VAL A 246 -21.35 -1.18 15.49
C VAL A 246 -21.70 -0.69 14.09
N VAL A 247 -22.97 -0.34 13.86
CA VAL A 247 -23.34 0.37 12.63
C VAL A 247 -22.59 1.70 12.58
N GLY A 248 -21.91 1.95 11.47
CA GLY A 248 -20.98 3.06 11.28
C GLY A 248 -19.52 2.71 11.56
N SER A 249 -19.17 1.54 12.10
CA SER A 249 -17.76 1.13 12.21
C SER A 249 -17.09 1.15 10.83
N ILE A 250 -15.95 1.82 10.74
CA ILE A 250 -15.16 1.94 9.51
C ILE A 250 -14.00 0.96 9.61
N LEU A 251 -13.90 0.04 8.66
CA LEU A 251 -12.79 -0.89 8.53
C LEU A 251 -11.94 -0.46 7.34
N VAL A 252 -10.65 -0.25 7.56
CA VAL A 252 -9.66 0.12 6.55
C VAL A 252 -8.66 -1.02 6.42
N PHE A 253 -8.42 -1.47 5.20
CA PHE A 253 -7.56 -2.59 4.84
C PHE A 253 -6.40 -2.05 4.00
N ASP A 254 -5.13 -2.22 4.38
CA ASP A 254 -4.00 -1.63 3.65
C ASP A 254 -3.70 -2.39 2.34
N GLU A 255 -3.77 -3.73 2.39
CA GLU A 255 -3.43 -4.65 1.30
C GLU A 255 -4.68 -5.40 0.78
N TYR A 256 -5.85 -4.75 0.77
CA TYR A 256 -7.14 -5.37 0.48
C TYR A 256 -7.16 -6.14 -0.85
N LEU A 257 -6.51 -5.64 -1.90
CA LEU A 257 -6.56 -6.29 -3.20
C LEU A 257 -5.81 -7.64 -3.26
N VAL A 258 -5.06 -8.02 -2.22
CA VAL A 258 -4.45 -9.35 -2.03
C VAL A 258 -5.52 -10.40 -1.71
N THR A 259 -5.97 -11.13 -2.73
CA THR A 259 -7.18 -11.98 -2.63
C THR A 259 -7.06 -13.25 -1.82
N ASN A 260 -5.89 -13.54 -1.25
CA ASN A 260 -5.72 -14.62 -0.28
C ASN A 260 -5.32 -14.12 1.10
N GLY A 261 -5.36 -12.81 1.36
CA GLY A 261 -5.11 -12.20 2.66
C GLY A 261 -6.37 -11.48 3.16
N GLU A 262 -6.26 -10.17 3.34
CA GLU A 262 -7.29 -9.29 3.91
C GLU A 262 -8.67 -9.42 3.27
N MET A 263 -8.78 -9.34 1.94
CA MET A 263 -10.09 -9.47 1.27
C MET A 263 -10.73 -10.83 1.52
N ARG A 264 -9.92 -11.89 1.60
CA ARG A 264 -10.44 -13.22 1.86
C ARG A 264 -10.96 -13.34 3.30
N ALA A 265 -10.19 -12.83 4.26
CA ALA A 265 -10.59 -12.81 5.66
C ALA A 265 -11.89 -12.02 5.85
N PHE A 266 -11.98 -10.84 5.24
CA PHE A 266 -13.19 -10.04 5.26
C PHE A 266 -14.37 -10.76 4.60
N TYR A 267 -14.19 -11.35 3.40
CA TYR A 267 -15.26 -12.08 2.70
C TYR A 267 -15.83 -13.22 3.55
N ASP A 268 -14.97 -14.03 4.17
CA ASP A 268 -15.41 -15.14 5.00
C ASP A 268 -16.11 -14.64 6.28
N PHE A 269 -15.59 -13.58 6.91
CA PHE A 269 -16.18 -12.94 8.08
C PHE A 269 -17.57 -12.34 7.79
N GLN A 270 -17.68 -11.46 6.78
CA GLN A 270 -18.96 -10.82 6.44
C GLN A 270 -20.02 -11.83 6.01
N LYS A 271 -19.62 -12.90 5.33
CA LYS A 271 -20.53 -13.98 4.90
C LYS A 271 -21.03 -14.79 6.09
N ARG A 272 -20.15 -15.10 7.04
CA ARG A 272 -20.50 -15.87 8.25
C ARG A 272 -21.57 -15.16 9.06
N TYR A 273 -21.39 -13.86 9.24
CA TYR A 273 -22.24 -13.03 10.09
C TYR A 273 -23.34 -12.28 9.33
N GLU A 274 -23.40 -12.43 8.01
CA GLU A 274 -24.37 -11.74 7.14
C GLU A 274 -24.35 -10.22 7.37
N LEU A 275 -23.14 -9.66 7.46
CA LEU A 275 -22.95 -8.22 7.62
C LEU A 275 -23.49 -7.46 6.40
N GLU A 276 -24.16 -6.34 6.66
CA GLU A 276 -24.47 -5.36 5.63
C GLU A 276 -23.41 -4.27 5.68
N TRP A 277 -22.81 -3.94 4.54
CA TRP A 277 -21.67 -3.03 4.47
C TRP A 277 -21.59 -2.37 3.10
N GLN A 278 -20.80 -1.29 3.00
CA GLN A 278 -20.55 -0.59 1.75
C GLN A 278 -19.09 -0.14 1.61
N TYR A 279 -18.56 -0.12 0.39
CA TYR A 279 -17.26 0.49 0.09
C TYR A 279 -17.34 2.02 0.18
N ARG A 280 -16.38 2.63 0.85
CA ARG A 280 -16.29 4.09 1.03
C ARG A 280 -15.20 4.71 0.17
N ALA A 281 -13.96 4.24 0.30
CA ALA A 281 -12.83 4.78 -0.44
C ALA A 281 -11.82 3.71 -0.88
N TRP A 282 -11.10 4.03 -1.95
CA TRP A 282 -9.96 3.28 -2.47
C TRP A 282 -8.82 4.23 -2.80
N GLY A 283 -7.66 4.04 -2.18
CA GLY A 283 -6.59 5.02 -2.14
C GLY A 283 -5.20 4.39 -2.00
N LEU A 284 -4.23 5.22 -1.60
CA LEU A 284 -2.84 4.84 -1.40
C LEU A 284 -2.64 4.05 -0.09
N GLU A 285 -1.74 3.06 -0.11
CA GLU A 285 -1.34 2.27 1.06
C GLU A 285 -0.40 3.05 2.00
N MET A 286 -0.10 2.50 3.18
CA MET A 286 0.60 3.20 4.27
C MET A 286 2.06 3.53 3.97
N ILE A 287 2.75 2.70 3.19
CA ILE A 287 4.23 2.77 3.09
C ILE A 287 4.72 4.14 2.59
N GLU A 288 3.95 4.83 1.73
CA GLU A 288 4.33 6.15 1.24
C GLU A 288 4.31 7.20 2.36
N MET A 289 3.42 7.07 3.37
CA MET A 289 3.40 7.96 4.53
C MET A 289 4.70 7.90 5.34
N ASN A 290 5.26 6.70 5.51
CA ASN A 290 6.53 6.52 6.21
C ASN A 290 7.68 7.29 5.52
N VAL A 291 7.65 7.35 4.18
CA VAL A 291 8.59 8.14 3.40
C VAL A 291 8.36 9.63 3.61
N GLU A 292 7.11 10.09 3.66
CA GLU A 292 6.78 11.48 3.94
C GLU A 292 7.29 11.96 5.30
N MET A 293 7.33 11.07 6.29
CA MET A 293 7.84 11.37 7.63
C MET A 293 9.37 11.43 7.73
N VAL A 294 10.10 11.14 6.65
CA VAL A 294 11.56 11.32 6.63
C VAL A 294 11.90 12.80 6.79
N THR A 295 12.67 13.11 7.83
CA THR A 295 12.99 14.48 8.28
C THR A 295 13.84 15.26 7.26
N SER A 296 14.81 14.60 6.64
CA SER A 296 15.68 15.23 5.64
C SER A 296 14.97 15.31 4.28
N ARG A 297 14.77 16.52 3.76
CA ARG A 297 14.17 16.77 2.44
C ARG A 297 14.90 16.03 1.32
N TRP A 298 16.24 16.00 1.36
CA TRP A 298 17.06 15.30 0.39
C TRP A 298 16.87 13.78 0.47
N LYS A 299 16.88 13.22 1.69
CA LYS A 299 16.62 11.78 1.86
C LYS A 299 15.20 11.41 1.47
N ARG A 300 14.20 12.23 1.80
CA ARG A 300 12.82 12.05 1.39
C ARG A 300 12.72 11.98 -0.13
N TRP A 301 13.29 12.94 -0.84
CA TRP A 301 13.36 12.93 -2.30
C TRP A 301 14.06 11.68 -2.84
N LEU A 302 15.18 11.27 -2.23
CA LEU A 302 15.87 10.02 -2.60
C LEU A 302 15.01 8.78 -2.36
N TYR A 303 14.30 8.69 -1.23
CA TYR A 303 13.40 7.57 -0.94
C TYR A 303 12.21 7.55 -1.89
N SER A 304 11.58 8.70 -2.17
CA SER A 304 10.49 8.78 -3.14
C SER A 304 10.94 8.36 -4.54
N ILE A 305 12.13 8.77 -4.96
CA ILE A 305 12.69 8.32 -6.25
C ILE A 305 13.10 6.87 -6.20
N ALA A 306 13.71 6.38 -5.12
CA ALA A 306 14.13 4.98 -4.98
C ALA A 306 12.94 4.01 -4.80
N ALA A 307 11.82 4.49 -4.26
CA ALA A 307 10.57 3.77 -4.18
C ALA A 307 10.02 3.45 -5.57
N ILE A 308 10.29 4.29 -6.58
CA ILE A 308 9.84 4.03 -7.96
C ILE A 308 10.54 2.79 -8.55
N PRO A 309 11.89 2.68 -8.60
CA PRO A 309 12.57 1.43 -8.95
C PRO A 309 12.28 0.29 -7.98
N GLY A 310 12.14 0.55 -6.67
CA GLY A 310 11.79 -0.47 -5.68
C GLY A 310 10.42 -1.11 -5.98
N TYR A 311 9.40 -0.31 -6.26
CA TYR A 311 8.10 -0.75 -6.73
C TYR A 311 8.17 -1.39 -8.13
N LEU A 312 9.00 -0.88 -9.04
CA LEU A 312 9.12 -1.46 -10.39
C LEU A 312 9.95 -2.77 -10.44
N LEU A 313 10.85 -3.01 -9.48
CA LEU A 313 11.80 -4.13 -9.46
C LEU A 313 11.57 -5.16 -8.33
N LEU A 314 11.02 -4.75 -7.18
CA LEU A 314 11.00 -5.55 -5.93
C LEU A 314 9.63 -5.62 -5.22
N GLY A 315 8.80 -4.57 -5.28
CA GLY A 315 7.47 -4.52 -4.63
C GLY A 315 6.38 -4.73 -5.66
N ASP A 316 5.74 -5.90 -5.70
CA ASP A 316 4.84 -6.37 -6.78
C ASP A 316 5.35 -6.07 -8.21
N GLY A 317 6.66 -5.81 -8.31
CA GLY A 317 7.40 -5.15 -9.38
C GLY A 317 7.63 -6.06 -10.54
N ARG A 318 6.52 -6.42 -11.18
CA ARG A 318 6.53 -7.21 -12.39
C ARG A 318 6.73 -6.29 -13.58
N PHE A 319 6.47 -4.99 -13.59
CA PHE A 319 6.38 -4.22 -14.84
C PHE A 319 7.53 -4.41 -15.86
N LEU A 320 8.80 -4.48 -15.40
CA LEU A 320 9.95 -4.70 -16.29
C LEU A 320 10.12 -6.15 -16.75
N TRP A 321 9.65 -7.13 -15.98
CA TRP A 321 9.78 -8.57 -16.26
C TRP A 321 8.45 -9.29 -16.55
N ALA A 322 7.32 -8.60 -16.37
CA ALA A 322 5.96 -9.12 -16.44
C ALA A 322 5.66 -9.51 -17.86
N CYS A 323 6.11 -8.71 -18.83
CA CYS A 323 6.00 -9.00 -20.24
C CYS A 323 6.71 -10.29 -20.67
N PHE A 324 7.54 -10.90 -19.83
CA PHE A 324 8.09 -12.24 -20.07
C PHE A 324 7.26 -13.37 -19.47
N ARG A 325 6.22 -13.06 -18.68
CA ARG A 325 5.33 -14.04 -18.04
C ARG A 325 4.02 -14.16 -18.81
N GLU A 326 3.50 -15.38 -18.91
CA GLU A 326 2.22 -15.65 -19.56
C GLU A 326 1.02 -14.88 -18.96
N PRO A 327 0.88 -14.75 -17.61
CA PRO A 327 -0.26 -14.04 -17.02
C PRO A 327 -0.37 -12.57 -17.44
N PHE A 328 0.75 -11.90 -17.71
CA PHE A 328 0.75 -10.52 -18.19
C PHE A 328 0.05 -10.42 -19.54
N TRP A 329 0.44 -11.23 -20.52
CA TRP A 329 -0.19 -11.21 -21.84
C TRP A 329 -1.63 -11.69 -21.79
N ARG A 330 -1.94 -12.68 -20.95
CA ARG A 330 -3.33 -13.11 -20.74
C ARG A 330 -4.21 -11.97 -20.21
N PHE A 331 -3.71 -11.16 -19.28
CA PHE A 331 -4.39 -9.96 -18.82
C PHE A 331 -4.53 -8.93 -19.95
N TRP A 332 -3.43 -8.45 -20.54
CA TRP A 332 -3.48 -7.34 -21.49
C TRP A 332 -4.26 -7.64 -22.79
N LEU A 333 -4.32 -8.91 -23.19
CA LEU A 333 -5.06 -9.36 -24.38
C LEU A 333 -6.55 -9.64 -24.11
N ASN A 334 -6.93 -10.02 -22.88
CA ASN A 334 -8.30 -10.47 -22.60
C ASN A 334 -9.07 -9.60 -21.59
N ALA A 335 -8.38 -8.77 -20.81
CA ALA A 335 -9.00 -7.94 -19.79
C ALA A 335 -9.95 -6.90 -20.42
N PRO A 336 -11.08 -6.61 -19.77
CA PRO A 336 -11.95 -5.49 -20.10
C PRO A 336 -11.18 -4.18 -20.22
N ALA A 337 -11.65 -3.27 -21.07
CA ALA A 337 -11.02 -1.96 -21.21
C ALA A 337 -11.01 -1.19 -19.88
N GLU A 338 -12.08 -1.32 -19.10
CA GLU A 338 -12.22 -0.76 -17.75
C GLU A 338 -11.14 -1.25 -16.78
N ASP A 339 -10.80 -2.54 -16.78
CA ASP A 339 -9.71 -3.10 -15.97
C ASP A 339 -8.36 -2.50 -16.37
N ILE A 340 -8.13 -2.33 -17.67
CA ILE A 340 -6.88 -1.72 -18.16
C ILE A 340 -6.80 -0.25 -17.82
N PHE A 341 -7.87 0.53 -18.00
CA PHE A 341 -7.90 1.92 -17.57
C PHE A 341 -7.79 2.05 -16.05
N PHE A 342 -8.32 1.10 -15.29
CA PHE A 342 -8.16 1.04 -13.85
C PHE A 342 -6.68 0.89 -13.47
N ILE A 343 -5.92 -0.01 -14.10
CA ILE A 343 -4.48 -0.15 -13.78
C ILE A 343 -3.67 1.03 -14.29
N LEU A 344 -3.89 1.45 -15.54
CA LEU A 344 -3.19 2.60 -16.11
C LEU A 344 -3.48 3.88 -15.32
N GLY A 345 -4.68 4.00 -14.75
CA GLY A 345 -5.08 5.07 -13.86
C GLY A 345 -4.52 4.96 -12.44
N ALA A 346 -4.19 3.75 -11.98
CA ALA A 346 -3.59 3.48 -10.68
C ALA A 346 -2.06 3.71 -10.73
N ALA A 347 -1.62 4.95 -10.90
CA ALA A 347 -0.21 5.31 -10.71
C ALA A 347 0.12 5.38 -9.21
N GLY A 348 0.91 4.44 -8.67
CA GLY A 348 1.21 4.29 -7.23
C GLY A 348 0.57 3.03 -6.64
N SER A 349 1.04 2.56 -5.49
CA SER A 349 0.55 1.33 -4.84
C SER A 349 -0.82 1.57 -4.17
N ARG A 350 -1.87 1.59 -4.99
CA ARG A 350 -3.26 1.76 -4.53
C ARG A 350 -3.92 0.44 -4.20
N LYS A 351 -3.74 -0.02 -2.98
CA LYS A 351 -4.35 -1.28 -2.52
C LYS A 351 -5.28 -1.10 -1.33
N SER A 352 -5.16 0.05 -0.66
CA SER A 352 -5.90 0.32 0.55
C SER A 352 -7.36 0.66 0.27
N VAL A 353 -8.26 -0.01 0.99
CA VAL A 353 -9.72 0.11 0.83
C VAL A 353 -10.38 0.31 2.18
N SER A 354 -11.36 1.21 2.22
CA SER A 354 -12.24 1.36 3.38
C SER A 354 -13.65 0.89 3.09
N ILE A 355 -14.24 0.30 4.11
CA ILE A 355 -15.65 -0.10 4.15
C ILE A 355 -16.30 0.46 5.42
N GLU A 356 -17.61 0.57 5.38
CA GLU A 356 -18.42 0.91 6.55
C GLU A 356 -19.49 -0.15 6.76
N ILE A 357 -19.61 -0.58 8.01
CA ILE A 357 -20.68 -1.48 8.45
C ILE A 357 -21.98 -0.68 8.50
N THR A 358 -22.98 -1.14 7.76
CA THR A 358 -24.31 -0.51 7.67
C THR A 358 -25.39 -1.33 8.39
N GLY A 359 -25.12 -2.61 8.66
CA GLY A 359 -25.98 -3.50 9.43
C GLY A 359 -25.18 -4.68 9.98
N LEU A 360 -25.54 -5.11 11.19
CA LEU A 360 -24.78 -6.12 11.93
C LEU A 360 -25.20 -7.57 11.62
N GLY A 361 -26.26 -7.78 10.84
CA GLY A 361 -26.73 -9.13 10.50
C GLY A 361 -26.92 -10.00 11.75
N LYS A 362 -26.23 -11.15 11.80
CA LYS A 362 -26.24 -12.07 12.93
C LYS A 362 -25.53 -11.54 14.18
N LEU A 363 -24.63 -10.55 14.06
CA LEU A 363 -24.00 -9.92 15.22
C LEU A 363 -24.96 -8.99 15.98
N ALA A 364 -26.10 -8.63 15.39
CA ALA A 364 -27.11 -7.83 16.08
C ALA A 364 -27.79 -8.60 17.24
N VAL A 365 -27.70 -9.93 17.23
CA VAL A 365 -28.29 -10.78 18.27
C VAL A 365 -27.23 -10.94 19.37
N PRO A 366 -27.47 -10.44 20.60
CA PRO A 366 -26.54 -10.63 21.70
C PRO A 366 -26.39 -12.14 21.96
N HIS A 367 -25.14 -12.61 21.94
CA HIS A 367 -24.77 -13.99 22.24
C HIS A 367 -24.73 -14.28 23.74
#